data_AF-A0AAN8Y073-F1
#
_entry.id   AF-A0AAN8Y073-F1
#
_cell.length_a   1.000
_cell.length_b   1.000
_cell.length_c   1.000
_cell.angle_alpha   90.00
_cell.angle_beta   90.00
_cell.angle_gamma   90.00
#
_symmetry.space_group_name_H-M   'P 1'
#
loop_
_entity.id
_entity.type
_entity.pdbx_description
1 polymer ?
#
loop_
_entity_poly.entity_id
_entity_poly.type
_entity_poly.pdbx_seq_one_letter_code
_entity_poly.pdbx_strand_id
1 'polypeptide(L)'
;MSTKTSTLMTWHKYERLDVGIMRHPADSMAWKSFDEIHPSFAVDPRSIAEGYIAIECMTLCSRYLHRIDKKFNKLERNYDGGLKKCNGGLSIFCQSGKTIGAKTPYELEADELEQAHIYILKNCDEVLPYLEEFAQTHENGRHLSDAEWKKQFIEWFKDRVAQLYKGDDSRMMEDLLSLSCGPTKYSTHSDGYVINGYRFHVEDYDKKLRTQNCGVVVLGSR
;
A
#
# COMPACT_ATOMS: atom_id res chain seq x y z
N MET A 1 18.92 28.87 -17.70
CA MET A 1 17.71 28.05 -17.93
C MET A 1 17.85 27.36 -19.28
N SER A 2 17.68 26.04 -19.36
CA SER A 2 17.76 25.30 -20.63
C SER A 2 16.50 25.54 -21.47
N THR A 3 16.63 25.58 -22.80
CA THR A 3 15.50 25.69 -23.74
C THR A 3 14.43 24.62 -23.48
N LYS A 4 14.84 23.42 -23.04
CA LYS A 4 13.95 22.33 -22.65
C LYS A 4 13.10 22.61 -21.40
N THR A 5 13.62 23.42 -20.47
CA THR A 5 12.89 23.80 -19.25
C THR A 5 11.91 24.94 -19.53
N SER A 6 12.23 25.82 -20.48
CA SER A 6 11.37 26.95 -20.87
C SER A 6 10.08 26.50 -21.58
N THR A 7 10.11 25.42 -22.38
CA THR A 7 8.92 24.90 -23.07
C THR A 7 7.91 24.29 -22.09
N LEU A 8 8.39 23.61 -21.04
CA LEU A 8 7.55 23.07 -19.98
C LEU A 8 6.78 24.15 -19.21
N MET A 9 7.36 25.36 -19.08
CA MET A 9 6.70 26.48 -18.40
C MET A 9 5.55 27.07 -19.21
N THR A 10 5.52 26.89 -20.53
CA THR A 10 4.48 27.45 -21.40
C THR A 10 3.35 26.49 -21.75
N TRP A 11 3.39 25.26 -21.23
CA TRP A 11 2.40 24.22 -21.53
C TRP A 11 0.96 24.67 -21.24
N HIS A 12 0.77 25.42 -20.16
CA HIS A 12 -0.53 25.93 -19.72
C HIS A 12 -1.18 26.97 -20.66
N LYS A 13 -0.46 27.42 -21.70
CA LYS A 13 -0.96 28.37 -22.70
C LYS A 13 -0.99 27.77 -24.11
N TYR A 14 0.07 27.09 -24.54
CA TYR A 14 0.21 26.67 -25.95
C TYR A 14 -0.15 25.20 -26.22
N GLU A 15 -0.12 24.32 -25.21
CA GLU A 15 -0.30 22.87 -25.39
C GLU A 15 -1.61 22.34 -24.79
N ARG A 16 -2.55 23.23 -24.43
CA ARG A 16 -3.86 22.85 -23.89
C ARG A 16 -4.89 22.60 -24.98
N LEU A 17 -5.65 21.52 -24.80
CA LEU A 17 -6.84 21.22 -25.59
C LEU A 17 -8.07 21.87 -24.93
N ASP A 18 -8.53 23.01 -25.45
CA ASP A 18 -9.79 23.64 -25.01
C ASP A 18 -10.97 22.88 -25.64
N VAL A 19 -11.44 21.86 -24.93
CA VAL A 19 -12.58 21.02 -25.34
C VAL A 19 -13.91 21.47 -24.72
N GLY A 20 -13.97 22.71 -24.20
CA GLY A 20 -15.19 23.26 -23.58
C GLY A 20 -15.59 22.60 -22.24
N ILE A 21 -14.75 21.71 -21.71
CA ILE A 21 -14.91 21.07 -20.40
C ILE A 21 -13.77 21.57 -19.51
N MET A 22 -14.10 22.07 -18.32
CA MET A 22 -13.12 22.58 -17.35
C MET A 22 -12.22 21.44 -16.84
N ARG A 23 -11.00 21.33 -17.39
CA ARG A 23 -9.98 20.35 -16.99
C ARG A 23 -8.84 20.98 -16.20
N HIS A 24 -8.69 22.30 -16.30
CA HIS A 24 -7.67 23.09 -15.63
C HIS A 24 -8.29 24.40 -15.09
N PRO A 25 -7.78 24.98 -13.99
CA PRO A 25 -8.26 26.28 -13.48
C PRO A 25 -8.24 27.41 -14.52
N ALA A 26 -7.28 27.38 -15.43
CA ALA A 26 -7.18 28.34 -16.53
C ALA A 26 -8.22 28.12 -17.65
N ASP A 27 -9.10 27.12 -17.57
CA ASP A 27 -10.30 26.98 -18.42
C ASP A 27 -11.48 27.77 -17.82
N SER A 28 -11.39 28.14 -16.54
CA SER A 28 -12.48 28.82 -15.84
C SER A 28 -12.74 30.22 -16.39
N MET A 29 -14.00 30.64 -16.37
CA MET A 29 -14.39 32.00 -16.75
C MET A 29 -13.66 33.06 -15.93
N ALA A 30 -13.38 32.78 -14.65
CA ALA A 30 -12.63 33.68 -13.78
C ALA A 30 -11.20 33.92 -14.29
N TRP A 31 -10.53 32.87 -14.80
CA TRP A 31 -9.18 33.01 -15.35
C TRP A 31 -9.19 33.73 -16.70
N LYS A 32 -10.19 33.48 -17.55
CA LYS A 32 -10.37 34.21 -18.81
C LYS A 32 -10.60 35.70 -18.56
N SER A 33 -11.47 36.04 -17.63
CA SER A 33 -11.68 37.44 -17.22
C SER A 33 -10.43 38.06 -16.58
N PHE A 34 -9.64 37.30 -15.82
CA PHE A 34 -8.37 37.78 -15.28
C PHE A 34 -7.36 38.10 -16.39
N ASP A 35 -7.21 37.24 -17.39
CA ASP A 35 -6.34 37.46 -18.55
C ASP A 35 -6.78 38.68 -19.39
N GLU A 36 -8.10 38.92 -19.49
CA GLU A 36 -8.66 40.13 -20.13
C GLU A 36 -8.34 41.41 -19.34
N ILE A 37 -8.39 41.35 -18.00
CA ILE A 37 -8.09 42.50 -17.12
C ILE A 37 -6.58 42.76 -17.03
N HIS A 38 -5.75 41.72 -17.17
CA HIS A 38 -4.30 41.79 -17.09
C HIS A 38 -3.61 41.28 -18.38
N PRO A 39 -3.69 42.01 -19.51
CA PRO A 39 -3.13 41.55 -20.78
C PRO A 39 -1.61 41.34 -20.74
N SER A 40 -0.88 42.13 -19.95
CA SER A 40 0.57 41.97 -19.79
C SER A 40 0.94 40.62 -19.16
N PHE A 41 0.13 40.17 -18.20
CA PHE A 41 0.26 38.87 -17.55
C PHE A 41 -0.08 37.74 -18.53
N ALA A 42 -1.18 37.90 -19.28
CA ALA A 42 -1.59 36.93 -20.29
C ALA A 42 -0.55 36.77 -21.40
N VAL A 43 0.25 37.81 -21.71
CA VAL A 43 1.22 37.81 -22.80
C VAL A 43 2.47 36.99 -22.50
N ASP A 44 2.99 36.98 -21.26
CA ASP A 44 4.23 36.28 -20.90
C ASP A 44 4.02 35.00 -20.05
N PRO A 45 3.68 33.86 -20.67
CA PRO A 45 3.52 32.58 -19.96
C PRO A 45 4.83 32.04 -19.37
N ARG A 46 5.97 32.71 -19.58
CA ARG A 46 7.29 32.29 -19.06
C ARG A 46 7.72 33.06 -17.81
N SER A 47 6.89 33.99 -17.33
CA SER A 47 7.20 34.75 -16.13
C SER A 47 7.12 33.87 -14.88
N ILE A 48 8.28 33.61 -14.28
CA ILE A 48 8.41 32.82 -13.04
C ILE A 48 7.67 33.49 -11.89
N ALA A 49 7.73 34.82 -11.81
CA ALA A 49 7.04 35.59 -10.79
C ALA A 49 5.52 35.44 -10.90
N GLU A 50 4.99 35.49 -12.12
CA GLU A 50 3.57 35.30 -12.40
C GLU A 50 3.10 33.87 -12.14
N GLY A 51 3.92 32.88 -12.52
CA GLY A 51 3.70 31.48 -12.16
C GLY A 51 3.65 31.26 -10.64
N TYR A 52 4.49 31.98 -9.89
CA TYR A 52 4.45 31.94 -8.42
C TYR A 52 3.17 32.56 -7.85
N ILE A 53 2.75 33.72 -8.36
CA ILE A 53 1.46 34.36 -7.96
C ILE A 53 0.28 33.44 -8.27
N ALA A 54 0.25 32.82 -9.45
CA ALA A 54 -0.77 31.85 -9.81
C ALA A 54 -0.82 30.66 -8.83
N ILE A 55 0.34 30.13 -8.42
CA ILE A 55 0.43 29.05 -7.42
C ILE A 55 -0.10 29.51 -6.06
N GLU A 56 0.24 30.72 -5.61
CA GLU A 56 -0.23 31.27 -4.33
C GLU A 56 -1.74 31.52 -4.34
N CYS A 57 -2.29 32.12 -5.40
CA CYS A 57 -3.73 32.30 -5.57
C CYS A 57 -4.47 30.96 -5.58
N MET A 58 -3.96 29.97 -6.33
CA MET A 58 -4.54 28.63 -6.34
C MET A 58 -4.46 27.97 -4.96
N THR A 59 -3.34 28.12 -4.24
CA THR A 59 -3.16 27.61 -2.88
C THR A 59 -4.12 28.26 -1.90
N LEU A 60 -4.32 29.58 -1.99
CA LEU A 60 -5.28 30.32 -1.19
C LEU A 60 -6.72 29.88 -1.48
N CYS A 61 -7.14 29.86 -2.74
CA CYS A 61 -8.46 29.38 -3.16
C CYS A 61 -8.70 27.93 -2.72
N SER A 62 -7.65 27.11 -2.73
CA SER A 62 -7.71 25.73 -2.24
C SER A 62 -8.09 25.65 -0.75
N ARG A 63 -7.75 26.64 0.08
CA ARG A 63 -8.14 26.66 1.49
C ARG A 63 -9.66 26.76 1.68
N TYR A 64 -10.37 27.40 0.75
CA TYR A 64 -11.82 27.64 0.82
C TYR A 64 -12.65 26.59 0.06
N LEU A 65 -12.04 25.80 -0.82
CA LEU A 65 -12.71 24.73 -1.58
C LEU A 65 -12.55 23.38 -0.87
N HIS A 66 -13.28 23.14 0.22
CA HIS A 66 -13.14 21.92 1.03
C HIS A 66 -13.66 20.63 0.36
N ARG A 67 -14.52 20.74 -0.66
CA ARG A 67 -15.20 19.60 -1.31
C ARG A 67 -14.57 19.14 -2.63
N ILE A 68 -13.45 19.73 -3.03
CA ILE A 68 -12.77 19.42 -4.28
C ILE A 68 -11.42 18.79 -3.95
N ASP A 69 -11.05 17.74 -4.68
CA ASP A 69 -9.73 17.12 -4.59
C ASP A 69 -8.64 18.12 -4.99
N LYS A 70 -7.88 18.58 -4.01
CA LYS A 70 -6.78 19.53 -4.17
C LYS A 70 -5.44 18.79 -4.14
N LYS A 71 -4.39 19.41 -4.68
CA LYS A 71 -3.00 18.90 -4.55
C LYS A 71 -2.64 18.58 -3.09
N PHE A 72 -3.16 19.37 -2.13
CA PHE A 72 -2.92 19.21 -0.70
C PHE A 72 -3.82 18.17 -0.01
N ASN A 73 -4.95 17.81 -0.61
CA ASN A 73 -5.89 16.82 -0.06
C ASN A 73 -5.81 15.47 -0.78
N LYS A 74 -5.07 15.39 -1.90
CA LYS A 74 -4.88 14.17 -2.65
C LYS A 74 -3.99 13.24 -1.84
N LEU A 75 -4.55 12.10 -1.46
CA LEU A 75 -3.83 11.01 -0.83
C LEU A 75 -2.63 10.63 -1.71
N GLU A 76 -1.56 10.14 -1.08
CA GLU A 76 -0.37 9.72 -1.79
C GLU A 76 -0.70 8.71 -2.90
N ARG A 77 0.12 8.66 -3.96
CA ARG A 77 -0.13 7.80 -5.14
C ARG A 77 -0.31 6.33 -4.78
N ASN A 78 0.30 5.91 -3.67
CA ASN A 78 0.28 4.57 -3.14
C ASN A 78 -0.42 4.53 -1.77
N TYR A 79 -1.42 5.39 -1.55
CA TYR A 79 -2.25 5.30 -0.36
C TYR A 79 -3.03 3.98 -0.35
N ASP A 80 -2.85 3.23 0.72
CA ASP A 80 -3.30 1.86 0.91
C ASP A 80 -4.56 1.74 1.79
N GLY A 81 -5.14 2.88 2.20
CA GLY A 81 -6.28 2.94 3.11
C GLY A 81 -5.89 3.18 4.57
N GLY A 82 -4.59 3.21 4.89
CA GLY A 82 -4.09 3.41 6.25
C GLY A 82 -4.34 2.20 7.17
N LEU A 83 -3.95 2.36 8.44
CA LEU A 83 -4.16 1.36 9.49
C LEU A 83 -5.65 1.14 9.73
N LYS A 84 -6.12 -0.09 9.51
CA LYS A 84 -7.45 -0.50 9.93
C LYS A 84 -7.42 -0.84 11.41
N LYS A 85 -8.40 -0.31 12.16
CA LYS A 85 -8.52 -0.58 13.59
C LYS A 85 -8.90 -2.04 13.82
N CYS A 86 -8.05 -2.77 14.52
CA CYS A 86 -8.37 -4.09 15.06
C CYS A 86 -9.27 -3.91 16.27
N ASN A 87 -10.46 -4.48 16.27
CA ASN A 87 -11.39 -4.41 17.40
C ASN A 87 -10.96 -5.38 18.52
N GLY A 88 -9.75 -5.20 19.06
CA GLY A 88 -9.18 -6.05 20.11
C GLY A 88 -8.67 -7.42 19.66
N GLY A 89 -8.62 -7.67 18.35
CA GLY A 89 -8.06 -8.87 17.73
C GLY A 89 -6.61 -8.71 17.29
N LEU A 90 -6.03 -9.76 16.70
CA LEU A 90 -4.63 -9.78 16.23
C LEU A 90 -4.44 -8.87 15.01
N SER A 91 -3.29 -8.19 14.98
CA SER A 91 -2.96 -7.22 13.93
C SER A 91 -2.89 -7.86 12.53
N ILE A 92 -2.50 -9.13 12.45
CA ILE A 92 -2.38 -9.90 11.21
C ILE A 92 -3.71 -10.02 10.43
N PHE A 93 -4.85 -10.02 11.12
CA PHE A 93 -6.18 -10.08 10.49
C PHE A 93 -6.69 -8.71 10.07
N CYS A 94 -6.02 -7.64 10.48
CA CYS A 94 -6.35 -6.28 10.10
C CYS A 94 -5.64 -5.92 8.79
N GLN A 95 -6.11 -6.53 7.69
CA GLN A 95 -5.55 -6.31 6.36
C GLN A 95 -5.47 -4.82 6.02
N SER A 96 -4.27 -4.26 6.11
CA SER A 96 -3.88 -3.04 5.43
C SER A 96 -3.44 -3.41 4.01
N GLY A 97 -3.78 -2.56 3.05
CA GLY A 97 -3.36 -2.75 1.67
C GLY A 97 -4.47 -2.82 0.65
N LYS A 98 -4.07 -2.58 -0.60
CA LYS A 98 -4.96 -2.50 -1.75
C LYS A 98 -4.36 -3.28 -2.92
N THR A 99 -5.09 -4.29 -3.38
CA THR A 99 -4.77 -5.03 -4.62
C THR A 99 -4.92 -4.13 -5.84
N ILE A 100 -4.02 -4.30 -6.82
CA ILE A 100 -4.06 -3.65 -8.13
C ILE A 100 -4.36 -4.72 -9.18
N GLY A 101 -5.23 -4.39 -10.13
CA GLY A 101 -5.59 -5.26 -11.23
C GLY A 101 -6.79 -6.15 -10.92
N ALA A 102 -7.08 -7.07 -11.85
CA ALA A 102 -8.15 -8.03 -11.70
C ALA A 102 -7.75 -9.09 -10.66
N LYS A 103 -8.72 -9.48 -9.84
CA LYS A 103 -8.58 -10.54 -8.85
C LYS A 103 -8.96 -11.86 -9.48
N THR A 104 -8.04 -12.83 -9.45
CA THR A 104 -8.30 -14.19 -9.95
C THR A 104 -8.25 -15.18 -8.80
N PRO A 105 -9.20 -16.13 -8.71
CA PRO A 105 -9.12 -17.19 -7.71
C PRO A 105 -7.89 -18.05 -7.97
N TYR A 106 -7.20 -18.44 -6.91
CA TYR A 106 -6.06 -19.34 -6.95
C TYR A 106 -6.19 -20.38 -5.85
N GLU A 107 -5.98 -21.65 -6.19
CA GLU A 107 -5.97 -22.75 -5.24
C GLU A 107 -4.51 -23.04 -4.88
N LEU A 108 -4.17 -22.85 -3.60
CA LEU A 108 -2.81 -23.06 -3.10
C LEU A 108 -2.49 -24.55 -3.02
N GLU A 109 -1.27 -24.90 -3.43
CA GLU A 109 -0.73 -26.24 -3.25
C GLU A 109 -0.40 -26.49 -1.76
N ALA A 110 -0.24 -27.77 -1.40
CA ALA A 110 -0.04 -28.17 -0.01
C ALA A 110 1.26 -27.59 0.59
N ASP A 111 2.33 -27.53 -0.20
CA ASP A 111 3.61 -26.95 0.17
C ASP A 111 3.52 -25.42 0.30
N GLU A 112 2.79 -24.74 -0.59
CA GLU A 112 2.53 -23.30 -0.49
C GLU A 112 1.74 -22.97 0.79
N LEU A 113 0.74 -23.77 1.12
CA LEU A 113 -0.03 -23.61 2.35
C LEU A 113 0.84 -23.77 3.60
N GLU A 114 1.68 -24.80 3.64
CA GLU A 114 2.60 -25.03 4.76
C GLU A 114 3.62 -23.90 4.89
N GLN A 115 4.21 -23.47 3.77
CA GLN A 115 5.17 -22.36 3.74
C GLN A 115 4.51 -21.05 4.20
N ALA A 116 3.31 -20.73 3.71
CA ALA A 116 2.56 -19.55 4.11
C ALA A 116 2.22 -19.60 5.60
N HIS A 117 1.72 -20.73 6.10
CA HIS A 117 1.35 -20.88 7.50
C HIS A 117 2.56 -20.67 8.42
N ILE A 118 3.67 -21.38 8.18
CA ILE A 118 4.90 -21.23 8.97
C ILE A 118 5.48 -19.83 8.87
N TYR A 119 5.46 -19.22 7.68
CA TYR A 119 5.95 -17.86 7.51
C TYR A 119 5.17 -16.88 8.38
N ILE A 120 3.84 -16.97 8.38
CA ILE A 120 2.99 -16.11 9.22
C ILE A 120 3.30 -16.35 10.70
N LEU A 121 3.33 -17.62 11.16
CA LEU A 121 3.59 -17.95 12.57
C LEU A 121 4.95 -17.42 13.06
N LYS A 122 6.00 -17.51 12.23
CA LYS A 122 7.35 -17.02 12.58
C LYS A 122 7.47 -15.50 12.61
N ASN A 123 6.57 -14.77 11.95
CA ASN A 123 6.60 -13.31 11.86
C ASN A 123 5.44 -12.64 12.63
N CYS A 124 4.69 -13.39 13.43
CA CYS A 124 3.61 -12.87 14.26
C CYS A 124 4.13 -12.69 15.68
N ASP A 125 4.16 -11.44 16.17
CA ASP A 125 4.71 -11.09 17.48
C ASP A 125 4.04 -11.87 18.62
N GLU A 126 2.72 -12.09 18.53
CA GLU A 126 1.93 -12.81 19.51
C GLU A 126 2.22 -14.33 19.52
N VAL A 127 2.83 -14.87 18.46
CA VAL A 127 3.19 -16.29 18.34
C VAL A 127 4.61 -16.55 18.85
N LEU A 128 5.49 -15.53 18.91
CA LEU A 128 6.88 -15.69 19.35
C LEU A 128 7.05 -16.37 20.72
N PRO A 129 6.25 -16.06 21.76
CA PRO A 129 6.36 -16.75 23.06
C PRO A 129 6.11 -18.26 22.96
N TYR A 130 5.23 -18.69 22.05
CA TYR A 130 4.92 -20.10 21.84
C TYR A 130 6.04 -20.83 21.10
N LEU A 131 6.76 -20.14 20.21
CA LEU A 131 7.96 -20.70 19.57
C LEU A 131 9.06 -20.97 20.61
N GLU A 132 9.24 -20.04 21.56
CA GLU A 132 10.20 -20.21 22.66
C GLU A 132 9.76 -21.32 23.63
N GLU A 133 8.49 -21.34 24.03
CA GLU A 133 7.93 -22.38 24.88
C GLU A 133 8.10 -23.77 24.24
N PHE A 134 7.79 -23.90 22.95
CA PHE A 134 7.96 -25.15 22.23
C PHE A 134 9.42 -25.60 22.22
N ALA A 135 10.36 -24.70 21.96
CA ALA A 135 11.79 -24.98 21.94
C ALA A 135 12.33 -25.46 23.30
N GLN A 136 11.81 -24.92 24.41
CA GLN A 136 12.18 -25.33 25.77
C GLN A 136 11.60 -26.70 26.15
N THR A 137 10.35 -26.97 25.74
CA THR A 137 9.66 -28.22 26.10
C THR A 137 10.13 -29.40 25.25
N HIS A 138 10.67 -29.14 24.06
CA HIS A 138 11.13 -30.13 23.09
C HIS A 138 12.66 -30.15 22.93
N GLU A 139 13.42 -30.15 24.04
CA GLU A 139 14.91 -30.28 24.03
C GLU A 139 15.42 -31.53 23.28
N ASN A 140 14.56 -32.53 23.05
CA ASN A 140 14.87 -33.74 22.26
C ASN A 140 14.86 -33.51 20.73
N GLY A 141 14.49 -32.32 20.25
CA GLY A 141 14.40 -31.98 18.84
C GLY A 141 15.73 -31.72 18.13
N ARG A 142 16.87 -31.85 18.82
CA ARG A 142 18.22 -31.53 18.28
C ARG A 142 18.62 -32.37 17.04
N HIS A 143 17.82 -33.37 16.66
CA HIS A 143 18.01 -34.22 15.48
C HIS A 143 16.85 -34.23 14.48
N LEU A 144 15.80 -33.43 14.69
CA LEU A 144 14.65 -33.37 13.77
C LEU A 144 15.03 -32.62 12.49
N SER A 145 14.51 -33.08 11.36
CA SER A 145 14.57 -32.30 10.12
C SER A 145 13.69 -31.05 10.26
N ASP A 146 14.00 -30.00 9.49
CA ASP A 146 13.22 -28.75 9.52
C ASP A 146 11.73 -28.98 9.21
N ALA A 147 11.41 -29.91 8.30
CA ALA A 147 10.03 -30.29 7.98
C ALA A 147 9.32 -30.98 9.15
N GLU A 148 10.00 -31.90 9.82
CA GLU A 148 9.43 -32.62 10.96
C GLU A 148 9.22 -31.67 12.16
N TRP A 149 10.17 -30.76 12.39
CA TRP A 149 10.04 -29.73 13.40
C TRP A 149 8.84 -28.81 13.14
N LYS A 150 8.65 -28.35 11.88
CA LYS A 150 7.51 -27.50 11.48
C LYS A 150 6.18 -28.19 11.77
N LYS A 151 6.06 -29.46 11.37
CA LYS A 151 4.84 -30.25 11.57
C LYS A 151 4.52 -30.42 13.05
N GLN A 152 5.51 -30.81 13.86
CA GLN A 152 5.33 -30.98 15.31
C GLN A 152 4.95 -29.65 15.98
N PHE A 153 5.58 -28.54 15.58
CA PHE A 153 5.24 -27.22 16.12
C PHE A 153 3.80 -26.83 15.79
N ILE A 154 3.35 -26.98 14.53
CA ILE A 154 1.98 -26.62 14.13
C ILE A 154 0.95 -27.42 14.93
N GLU A 155 1.16 -28.73 15.06
CA GLU A 155 0.26 -29.62 15.80
C GLU A 155 0.22 -29.24 17.30
N TRP A 156 1.39 -29.08 17.91
CA TRP A 156 1.51 -28.65 19.30
C TRP A 156 0.89 -27.26 19.54
N PHE A 157 1.14 -26.30 18.66
CA PHE A 157 0.64 -24.93 18.78
C PHE A 157 -0.89 -24.90 18.72
N LYS A 158 -1.49 -25.66 17.80
CA LYS A 158 -2.94 -25.83 17.71
C LYS A 158 -3.53 -26.39 19.00
N ASP A 159 -2.94 -27.45 19.54
CA ASP A 159 -3.42 -28.05 20.79
C ASP A 159 -3.25 -27.10 21.99
N ARG A 160 -2.11 -26.39 22.06
CA ARG A 160 -1.82 -25.42 23.11
C ARG A 160 -2.82 -24.27 23.12
N VAL A 161 -3.09 -23.67 21.96
CA VAL A 161 -4.07 -22.59 21.82
C VAL A 161 -5.49 -23.10 22.12
N ALA A 162 -5.86 -24.28 21.65
CA ALA A 162 -7.18 -24.87 21.94
C ALA A 162 -7.40 -25.13 23.45
N GLN A 163 -6.34 -25.43 24.20
CA GLN A 163 -6.43 -25.56 25.66
C GLN A 163 -6.66 -24.20 26.34
N LEU A 164 -5.97 -23.15 25.89
CA LEU A 164 -6.11 -21.80 26.44
C LEU A 164 -7.48 -21.18 26.11
N TYR A 165 -7.99 -21.44 24.89
CA TYR A 165 -9.28 -20.95 24.43
C TYR A 165 -10.45 -21.38 25.35
N LYS A 166 -10.37 -22.56 25.99
CA LYS A 166 -11.45 -23.06 26.88
C LYS A 166 -11.73 -22.17 28.09
N GLY A 167 -10.83 -21.24 28.42
CA GLY A 167 -10.97 -20.31 29.54
C GLY A 167 -11.01 -18.83 29.15
N ASP A 168 -10.91 -18.49 27.86
CA ASP A 168 -10.87 -17.11 27.39
C ASP A 168 -11.58 -16.96 26.03
N ASP A 169 -12.77 -16.35 26.05
CA ASP A 169 -13.56 -16.01 24.85
C ASP A 169 -13.20 -14.63 24.28
N SER A 170 -12.00 -14.12 24.56
CA SER A 170 -11.54 -12.85 23.99
C SER A 170 -11.37 -12.93 22.47
N ARG A 171 -11.57 -11.79 21.79
CA ARG A 171 -11.36 -11.70 20.33
C ARG A 171 -9.93 -12.05 19.92
N MET A 172 -8.96 -11.72 20.77
CA MET A 172 -7.55 -12.07 20.57
C MET A 172 -7.36 -13.59 20.56
N MET A 173 -8.01 -14.31 21.48
CA MET A 173 -7.91 -15.77 21.58
C MET A 173 -8.65 -16.47 20.43
N GLU A 174 -9.79 -15.92 19.97
CA GLU A 174 -10.47 -16.37 18.74
C GLU A 174 -9.58 -16.23 17.49
N ASP A 175 -8.91 -15.10 17.34
CA ASP A 175 -7.98 -14.85 16.25
C ASP A 175 -6.75 -15.77 16.34
N LEU A 176 -6.22 -16.01 17.55
CA LEU A 176 -5.10 -16.94 17.77
C LEU A 176 -5.48 -18.39 17.44
N LEU A 177 -6.70 -18.81 17.80
CA LEU A 177 -7.23 -20.13 17.44
C LEU A 177 -7.37 -20.26 15.92
N SER A 178 -7.87 -19.22 15.25
CA SER A 178 -7.97 -19.17 13.79
C SER A 178 -6.58 -19.28 13.15
N LEU A 179 -5.59 -18.57 13.69
CA LEU A 179 -4.21 -18.60 13.22
C LEU A 179 -3.57 -19.99 13.38
N SER A 180 -3.87 -20.69 14.48
CA SER A 180 -3.37 -22.04 14.74
C SER A 180 -3.92 -23.08 13.76
N CYS A 181 -5.10 -22.84 13.19
CA CYS A 181 -5.72 -23.73 12.20
C CYS A 181 -5.12 -23.61 10.79
N GLY A 182 -4.40 -22.53 10.52
CA GLY A 182 -3.76 -22.28 9.23
C GLY A 182 -4.66 -21.61 8.19
N PRO A 183 -4.07 -21.25 7.04
CA PRO A 183 -4.77 -20.52 5.97
C PRO A 183 -5.76 -21.40 5.21
N THR A 184 -6.75 -20.76 4.59
CA THR A 184 -7.67 -21.42 3.67
C THR A 184 -6.98 -21.78 2.36
N LYS A 185 -7.33 -22.93 1.76
CA LYS A 185 -6.77 -23.40 0.48
C LYS A 185 -7.00 -22.43 -0.69
N TYR A 186 -8.12 -21.71 -0.68
CA TYR A 186 -8.46 -20.76 -1.72
C TYR A 186 -7.96 -19.36 -1.36
N SER A 187 -7.20 -18.78 -2.28
CA SER A 187 -6.68 -17.43 -2.18
C SER A 187 -7.06 -16.60 -3.41
N THR A 188 -6.74 -15.31 -3.36
CA THR A 188 -6.97 -14.39 -4.47
C THR A 188 -5.63 -13.86 -4.96
N HIS A 189 -5.33 -14.10 -6.23
CA HIS A 189 -4.14 -13.57 -6.89
C HIS A 189 -4.42 -12.17 -7.47
N SER A 190 -3.38 -11.32 -7.53
CA SER A 190 -3.46 -9.97 -8.07
C SER A 190 -2.11 -9.54 -8.65
N ASP A 191 -2.13 -8.79 -9.74
CA ASP A 191 -0.91 -8.34 -10.47
C ASP A 191 -0.07 -7.31 -9.71
N GLY A 192 -0.64 -6.73 -8.65
CA GLY A 192 0.10 -5.86 -7.75
C GLY A 192 -0.61 -5.63 -6.43
N TYR A 193 0.14 -5.09 -5.48
CA TYR A 193 -0.34 -4.81 -4.14
C TYR A 193 0.28 -3.51 -3.64
N VAL A 194 -0.53 -2.67 -3.00
CA VAL A 194 -0.08 -1.45 -2.35
C VAL A 194 -0.18 -1.64 -0.85
N ILE A 195 0.91 -1.46 -0.13
CA ILE A 195 0.97 -1.55 1.33
C ILE A 195 2.08 -0.65 1.86
N ASN A 196 1.82 0.02 2.99
CA ASN A 196 2.75 0.93 3.66
C ASN A 196 3.29 2.04 2.74
N GLY A 197 2.48 2.51 1.78
CA GLY A 197 2.90 3.52 0.80
C GLY A 197 3.77 2.97 -0.35
N TYR A 198 4.11 1.69 -0.33
CA TYR A 198 4.85 1.02 -1.39
C TYR A 198 3.93 0.28 -2.34
N ARG A 199 4.31 0.24 -3.62
CA ARG A 199 3.60 -0.47 -4.67
C ARG A 199 4.48 -1.61 -5.15
N PHE A 200 3.94 -2.82 -5.06
CA PHE A 200 4.56 -4.05 -5.51
C PHE A 200 3.82 -4.57 -6.74
N HIS A 201 4.57 -5.15 -7.67
CA HIS A 201 4.05 -5.82 -8.85
C HIS A 201 4.61 -7.24 -8.93
N VAL A 202 3.80 -8.16 -9.45
CA VAL A 202 4.29 -9.48 -9.82
C VAL A 202 5.29 -9.32 -10.96
N GLU A 203 6.37 -10.07 -10.92
CA GLU A 203 7.50 -9.93 -11.85
C GLU A 203 7.05 -10.02 -13.32
N ASP A 204 6.18 -10.98 -13.65
CA ASP A 204 5.68 -11.20 -15.00
C ASP A 204 4.74 -10.08 -15.49
N TYR A 205 4.10 -9.37 -14.56
CA TYR A 205 3.36 -8.16 -14.86
C TYR A 205 4.32 -6.98 -15.13
N ASP A 206 5.31 -6.78 -14.26
CA ASP A 206 6.29 -5.69 -14.37
C ASP A 206 7.15 -5.80 -15.65
N LYS A 207 7.48 -7.02 -16.08
CA LYS A 207 8.18 -7.31 -17.36
C LYS A 207 7.51 -6.67 -18.58
N LYS A 208 6.20 -6.46 -18.55
CA LYS A 208 5.40 -5.93 -19.66
C LYS A 208 5.24 -4.41 -19.60
N LEU A 209 5.68 -3.75 -18.52
CA LEU A 209 5.52 -2.32 -18.34
C LEU A 209 6.60 -1.52 -19.06
N ARG A 210 6.21 -0.35 -19.61
CA ARG A 210 7.12 0.57 -20.30
C ARG A 210 8.14 1.22 -19.37
N THR A 211 7.82 1.34 -18.09
CA THR A 211 8.69 1.87 -17.04
C THR A 211 8.76 0.85 -15.93
N GLN A 212 9.93 0.23 -15.77
CA GLN A 212 10.21 -0.69 -14.67
C GLN A 212 10.93 0.08 -13.56
N ASN A 213 10.41 -0.02 -12.34
CA ASN A 213 11.06 0.52 -11.14
C ASN A 213 11.72 -0.60 -10.31
N CYS A 214 12.16 -1.68 -10.97
CA CYS A 214 12.89 -2.76 -10.33
C CYS A 214 14.42 -2.47 -10.34
N GLY A 215 15.13 -2.92 -9.30
CA GLY A 215 16.60 -2.86 -9.25
C GLY A 215 17.23 -1.85 -8.28
N VAL A 216 16.46 -1.04 -7.56
CA VAL A 216 16.99 -0.24 -6.43
C VAL A 216 16.84 -1.06 -5.14
N VAL A 217 17.91 -1.70 -4.71
CA VAL A 217 17.98 -2.44 -3.44
C VAL A 217 18.82 -1.62 -2.46
N VAL A 218 18.26 -1.29 -1.30
CA VAL A 218 19.04 -0.77 -0.18
C VAL A 218 19.44 -1.96 0.68
N LEU A 219 20.74 -2.17 0.86
CA LEU A 219 21.24 -3.17 1.81
C LEU A 219 20.87 -2.70 3.22
N GLY A 220 19.93 -3.42 3.85
CA GLY A 220 19.60 -3.20 5.26
C GLY A 220 20.82 -3.46 6.13
N SER A 221 21.22 -2.47 6.93
CA SER A 221 22.22 -2.67 7.97
C SER A 221 21.60 -3.53 9.07
N ARG A 222 22.31 -4.57 9.49
CA ARG A 222 21.96 -5.41 10.65
C ARG A 222 22.07 -4.63 11.95
#